data_AF-A0A3M2CHA8-F1
#
_entry.id   AF-A0A3M2CHA8-F1
#
_cell.length_a   1.000
_cell.length_b   1.000
_cell.length_c   1.000
_cell.angle_alpha   90.00
_cell.angle_beta   90.00
_cell.angle_gamma   90.00
#
_symmetry.space_group_name_H-M   'P 1'
#
loop_
_entity.id
_entity.type
_entity.pdbx_description
1 polymer ?
#
loop_
_entity_poly.entity_id
_entity_poly.type
_entity_poly.pdbx_seq_one_letter_code
_entity_poly.pdbx_strand_id
1 'polypeptide(L)'
;MPRDQSFEREPLPAVGADAADAPRRQPLRATARERAAGAVVALGALAVLVVAAWLRPDPSGHGTHEQLGMLPCTWAAVLDKPCPTCGMTTSFAYAAHGDLLGAVAAQPFGALLALMTAAAFWGGLHVAATGSMLGRLAGRLFTARAMWLAGGLALAAWAYKIATWPGVGG
;
A
#
# COMPACT_ATOMS: atom_id res chain seq x y z
N MET A 1 59.21 59.39 36.06
CA MET A 1 58.84 58.51 34.94
C MET A 1 58.44 57.15 35.49
N PRO A 2 57.16 56.78 35.36
CA PRO A 2 56.81 55.53 34.69
C PRO A 2 55.76 55.76 33.59
N ARG A 3 55.82 54.87 32.60
CA ARG A 3 55.06 54.85 31.34
C ARG A 3 53.56 54.68 31.57
N ASP A 4 52.73 55.38 30.77
CA ASP A 4 51.35 54.96 30.57
C ASP A 4 51.38 53.54 29.96
N GLN A 5 50.61 52.64 30.55
CA GLN A 5 50.24 51.38 29.92
C GLN A 5 48.76 51.50 29.60
N SER A 6 48.48 52.08 28.45
CA SER A 6 47.22 51.96 27.76
C SER A 6 46.92 50.47 27.56
N PHE A 7 46.00 49.95 28.36
CA PHE A 7 45.46 48.60 28.25
C PHE A 7 44.59 48.55 26.99
N GLU A 8 45.21 48.32 25.84
CA GLU A 8 44.51 48.05 24.59
C GLU A 8 43.67 46.78 24.77
N ARG A 9 42.35 46.94 24.87
CA ARG A 9 41.43 45.81 24.87
C ARG A 9 41.42 45.23 23.47
N GLU A 10 42.13 44.12 23.29
CA GLU A 10 42.02 43.27 22.12
C GLU A 10 40.54 42.89 21.91
N PRO A 11 39.92 43.16 20.75
CA PRO A 11 38.55 42.77 20.51
C PRO A 11 38.44 41.24 20.53
N LEU A 12 37.48 40.71 21.30
CA LEU A 12 37.16 39.28 21.23
C LEU A 12 36.93 38.88 19.77
N PRO A 13 37.49 37.75 19.29
CA PRO A 13 37.20 37.26 17.95
C PRO A 13 35.68 37.08 17.83
N ALA A 14 35.11 37.68 16.77
CA ALA A 14 33.70 37.50 16.45
C ALA A 14 33.43 36.00 16.35
N VAL A 15 32.61 35.48 17.27
CA VAL A 15 32.05 34.12 17.16
C VAL A 15 31.37 34.07 15.81
N GLY A 16 32.02 33.34 14.90
CA GLY A 16 31.60 33.16 13.53
C GLY A 16 30.16 32.68 13.49
N ALA A 17 29.44 33.23 12.53
CA ALA A 17 28.07 32.88 12.21
C ALA A 17 27.99 31.42 11.69
N ASP A 18 28.07 30.44 12.59
CA ASP A 18 27.64 29.07 12.32
C ASP A 18 26.15 28.88 12.66
N ALA A 19 25.35 29.92 12.44
CA ALA A 19 23.89 29.85 12.49
C ALA A 19 23.29 29.19 11.23
N ALA A 20 24.13 28.69 10.30
CA ALA A 20 23.71 28.13 9.03
C ALA A 20 23.37 26.63 9.09
N ASP A 21 23.69 25.92 10.18
CA ASP A 21 23.39 24.48 10.33
C ASP A 21 22.50 24.18 11.53
N ALA A 22 21.50 25.03 11.77
CA ALA A 22 20.38 24.64 12.63
C ALA A 22 19.63 23.51 11.91
N PRO A 23 19.51 22.28 12.48
CA PRO A 23 18.83 21.18 11.82
C PRO A 23 17.41 21.64 11.49
N ARG A 24 17.09 21.70 10.19
CA ARG A 24 15.76 22.06 9.69
C ARG A 24 14.73 21.19 10.41
N ARG A 25 14.04 21.76 11.40
CA ARG A 25 12.98 21.07 12.14
C ARG A 25 11.92 20.70 11.12
N GLN A 26 11.86 19.43 10.73
CA GLN A 26 10.81 18.95 9.85
C GLN A 26 9.47 19.25 10.52
N PRO A 27 8.49 19.84 9.81
CA PRO A 27 7.21 20.19 10.40
C PRO A 27 6.58 18.94 11.03
N LEU A 28 6.31 19.04 12.34
CA LEU A 28 5.78 17.96 13.18
C LEU A 28 4.34 17.54 12.83
N ARG A 29 3.67 18.24 11.91
CA ARG A 29 2.28 17.97 11.50
C ARG A 29 2.21 17.83 9.98
N ALA A 30 1.57 16.77 9.50
CA ALA A 30 1.37 16.57 8.08
C ALA A 30 0.58 17.72 7.46
N THR A 31 0.94 18.07 6.24
CA THR A 31 0.31 19.14 5.47
C THR A 31 -1.15 18.77 5.14
N ALA A 32 -2.00 19.76 4.85
CA ALA A 32 -3.38 19.51 4.41
C ALA A 32 -3.44 18.56 3.19
N ARG A 33 -2.44 18.64 2.31
CA ARG A 33 -2.26 17.75 1.15
C ARG A 33 -2.07 16.28 1.56
N GLU A 34 -1.28 16.01 2.60
CA GLU A 34 -1.04 14.64 3.08
C GLU A 34 -2.29 14.02 3.70
N ARG A 35 -3.07 14.83 4.43
CA ARG A 35 -4.36 14.40 4.98
C ARG A 35 -5.36 14.11 3.86
N ALA A 36 -5.43 14.98 2.85
CA ALA A 36 -6.27 14.77 1.68
C ALA A 36 -5.86 13.50 0.89
N ALA A 37 -4.56 13.27 0.70
CA ALA A 37 -4.06 12.06 0.05
C ALA A 37 -4.45 10.80 0.86
N GLY A 38 -4.28 10.82 2.18
CA GLY A 38 -4.73 9.74 3.06
C GLY A 38 -6.23 9.47 2.96
N ALA A 39 -7.05 10.53 2.90
CA ALA A 39 -8.49 10.40 2.74
C ALA A 39 -8.88 9.78 1.40
N VAL A 40 -8.23 10.18 0.29
CA VAL A 40 -8.47 9.60 -1.04
C VAL A 40 -8.12 8.11 -1.06
N VAL A 41 -6.97 7.73 -0.49
CA VAL A 41 -6.56 6.32 -0.37
C VAL A 41 -7.57 5.53 0.47
N ALA A 42 -8.00 6.08 1.60
CA ALA A 42 -8.98 5.44 2.47
C ALA A 42 -10.31 5.24 1.76
N LEU A 43 -10.85 6.25 1.10
CA LEU A 43 -12.11 6.16 0.38
C LEU A 43 -12.05 5.17 -0.78
N GLY A 44 -10.95 5.16 -1.55
CA GLY A 44 -10.75 4.19 -2.63
C GLY A 44 -10.67 2.75 -2.11
N ALA A 45 -9.86 2.52 -1.06
CA ALA A 45 -9.75 1.21 -0.43
C ALA A 45 -11.08 0.75 0.17
N LEU A 46 -11.81 1.65 0.84
CA LEU A 46 -13.13 1.36 1.38
C LEU A 46 -14.12 0.97 0.28
N ALA A 47 -14.15 1.69 -0.85
CA ALA A 47 -15.02 1.36 -1.97
C ALA A 47 -14.77 -0.07 -2.49
N VAL A 48 -13.50 -0.45 -2.66
CA VAL A 48 -13.12 -1.81 -3.09
C VAL A 48 -13.57 -2.86 -2.06
N LEU A 49 -13.34 -2.62 -0.77
CA LEU A 49 -13.72 -3.55 0.30
C LEU A 49 -15.23 -3.70 0.43
N VAL A 50 -15.99 -2.61 0.27
CA VAL A 50 -17.46 -2.63 0.28
C VAL A 50 -17.98 -3.44 -0.90
N VAL A 51 -17.43 -3.23 -2.10
CA VAL A 51 -17.79 -4.04 -3.28
C VAL A 51 -17.46 -5.51 -3.04
N ALA A 52 -16.28 -5.82 -2.50
CA ALA A 52 -15.89 -7.19 -2.17
C ALA A 52 -16.82 -7.84 -1.13
N ALA A 53 -17.26 -7.10 -0.11
CA ALA A 53 -18.21 -7.57 0.89
C ALA A 53 -19.63 -7.77 0.33
N TRP A 54 -19.99 -7.05 -0.73
CA TRP A 54 -21.28 -7.21 -1.42
C TRP A 54 -21.29 -8.40 -2.39
N LEU A 55 -20.14 -8.75 -2.95
CA LEU A 55 -19.99 -9.88 -3.86
C LEU A 55 -20.08 -11.21 -3.13
N ARG A 56 -20.76 -12.20 -3.71
CA ARG A 56 -20.76 -13.57 -3.18
C ARG A 56 -19.54 -14.31 -3.74
N PRO A 57 -18.60 -14.80 -2.91
CA PRO A 57 -17.46 -15.54 -3.42
C PRO A 57 -17.93 -16.80 -4.16
N ASP A 58 -17.33 -17.06 -5.32
CA ASP A 58 -17.66 -18.23 -6.13
C ASP A 58 -16.83 -19.45 -5.66
N PRO A 59 -17.46 -20.61 -5.42
CA PRO A 59 -16.76 -21.80 -4.93
C PRO A 59 -15.74 -22.39 -5.91
N SER A 60 -15.85 -22.09 -7.22
CA SER A 60 -14.82 -22.44 -8.21
C SER A 60 -13.51 -21.66 -7.99
N GLY A 61 -13.52 -20.63 -7.13
CA GLY A 61 -12.34 -19.81 -6.86
C GLY A 61 -11.97 -18.88 -8.03
N HIS A 62 -12.89 -18.62 -8.96
CA HIS A 62 -12.76 -17.60 -10.03
C HIS A 62 -14.16 -17.08 -10.47
N GLY A 63 -14.23 -16.24 -11.50
CA GLY A 63 -15.52 -15.78 -12.07
C GLY A 63 -16.33 -14.75 -11.26
N THR A 64 -15.99 -14.49 -9.99
CA THR A 64 -16.78 -13.56 -9.13
C THR A 64 -16.90 -12.13 -9.70
N HIS A 65 -16.00 -11.70 -10.59
CA HIS A 65 -16.11 -10.40 -11.26
C HIS A 65 -17.32 -10.31 -12.20
N GLU A 66 -17.87 -11.43 -12.67
CA GLU A 66 -19.03 -11.45 -13.58
C GLU A 66 -20.31 -10.93 -12.89
N GLN A 67 -20.38 -11.02 -11.56
CA GLN A 67 -21.46 -10.41 -10.76
C GLN A 67 -21.48 -8.88 -10.86
N LEU A 68 -20.36 -8.26 -11.27
CA LEU A 68 -20.26 -6.83 -11.55
C LEU A 68 -20.74 -6.48 -12.97
N GLY A 69 -21.31 -7.44 -13.71
CA GLY A 69 -21.72 -7.28 -15.11
C GLY A 69 -20.56 -7.36 -16.10
N MET A 70 -19.39 -7.83 -15.67
CA MET A 70 -18.24 -8.03 -16.53
C MET A 70 -18.39 -9.33 -17.33
N LEU A 71 -17.78 -9.37 -18.51
CA LEU A 71 -17.71 -10.58 -19.32
C LEU A 71 -16.83 -11.66 -18.65
N PRO A 72 -17.06 -12.95 -18.96
CA PRO A 72 -16.15 -14.01 -18.57
C PRO A 72 -14.71 -13.75 -19.01
N CYS A 73 -13.74 -14.23 -18.24
CA CYS A 73 -12.34 -14.09 -18.62
C CYS A 73 -12.08 -14.83 -19.93
N THR A 74 -11.81 -14.09 -21.02
CA THR A 74 -11.63 -14.70 -22.35
C THR A 74 -10.46 -15.67 -22.38
N TRP A 75 -9.40 -15.40 -21.61
CA TRP A 75 -8.26 -16.31 -21.47
C TRP A 75 -8.70 -17.67 -20.92
N ALA A 76 -9.46 -17.65 -19.82
CA ALA A 76 -9.99 -18.87 -19.22
C ALA A 76 -10.99 -19.55 -20.17
N ALA A 77 -11.91 -18.79 -20.77
CA ALA A 77 -12.93 -19.33 -21.66
C ALA A 77 -12.36 -20.02 -22.92
N VAL A 78 -11.27 -19.51 -23.48
CA VAL A 78 -10.67 -20.03 -24.73
C VAL A 78 -9.58 -21.07 -24.46
N LEU A 79 -8.73 -20.84 -23.46
CA LEU A 79 -7.55 -21.68 -23.22
C LEU A 79 -7.73 -22.68 -22.09
N ASP A 80 -8.87 -22.62 -21.37
CA ASP A 80 -9.14 -23.35 -20.14
C ASP A 80 -7.96 -23.31 -19.15
N LYS A 81 -7.38 -22.12 -19.03
CA LYS A 81 -6.23 -21.84 -18.16
C LYS A 81 -6.39 -20.50 -17.48
N PRO A 82 -5.91 -20.36 -16.23
CA PRO A 82 -6.00 -19.09 -15.53
C PRO A 82 -5.03 -18.07 -16.13
N CYS A 83 -5.52 -16.86 -16.38
CA CYS A 83 -4.64 -15.72 -16.54
C CYS A 83 -4.07 -15.30 -15.17
N PRO A 84 -3.03 -14.44 -15.11
CA PRO A 84 -2.40 -14.01 -13.86
C PRO A 84 -3.35 -13.33 -12.86
N THR A 85 -4.52 -12.87 -13.32
CA THR A 85 -5.50 -12.16 -12.49
C THR A 85 -6.74 -13.01 -12.17
N CYS A 86 -6.86 -14.23 -12.70
CA CYS A 86 -7.97 -15.12 -12.40
C CYS A 86 -8.04 -15.43 -10.90
N GLY A 87 -9.24 -15.26 -10.33
CA GLY A 87 -9.51 -15.52 -8.91
C GLY A 87 -9.23 -14.34 -7.97
N MET A 88 -8.72 -13.20 -8.45
CA MET A 88 -8.45 -12.05 -7.55
C MET A 88 -9.72 -11.49 -6.90
N THR A 89 -10.77 -11.19 -7.67
CA THR A 89 -12.05 -10.70 -7.14
C THR A 89 -12.71 -11.71 -6.22
N THR A 90 -12.63 -13.01 -6.55
CA THR A 90 -13.11 -14.10 -5.69
C THR A 90 -12.36 -14.13 -4.36
N SER A 91 -11.05 -14.00 -4.40
CA SER A 91 -10.20 -13.93 -3.21
C SER A 91 -10.53 -12.72 -2.33
N PHE A 92 -10.78 -11.55 -2.94
CA PHE A 92 -11.26 -10.36 -2.22
C PHE A 92 -12.62 -10.60 -1.55
N ALA A 93 -13.56 -11.23 -2.26
CA ALA A 93 -14.87 -11.55 -1.70
C ALA A 93 -14.75 -12.50 -0.51
N TYR A 94 -13.98 -13.58 -0.61
CA TYR A 94 -13.70 -14.49 0.51
C TYR A 94 -13.09 -13.76 1.70
N ALA A 95 -12.05 -12.93 1.47
CA ALA A 95 -11.40 -12.17 2.53
C ALA A 95 -12.36 -11.17 3.21
N ALA A 96 -13.24 -10.51 2.44
CA ALA A 96 -14.24 -9.60 2.97
C ALA A 96 -15.32 -10.32 3.81
N HIS A 97 -15.57 -11.61 3.53
CA HIS A 97 -16.45 -12.47 4.32
C HIS A 97 -15.75 -13.13 5.52
N GLY A 98 -14.46 -12.83 5.75
CA GLY A 98 -13.66 -13.39 6.84
C GLY A 98 -13.08 -14.78 6.58
N ASP A 99 -13.29 -15.35 5.39
CA ASP A 99 -12.72 -16.64 4.99
C ASP A 99 -11.36 -16.43 4.31
N LEU A 100 -10.32 -16.27 5.14
CA LEU A 100 -8.96 -16.08 4.64
C LEU A 100 -8.39 -17.34 3.98
N LEU A 101 -8.85 -18.54 4.37
CA LEU A 101 -8.40 -19.78 3.77
C LEU A 101 -8.97 -19.93 2.36
N GLY A 102 -10.26 -19.67 2.19
CA GLY A 102 -10.91 -19.58 0.88
C GLY A 102 -10.27 -18.51 0.00
N ALA A 103 -9.91 -17.36 0.58
CA ALA A 103 -9.22 -16.29 -0.15
C ALA A 103 -7.86 -16.75 -0.70
N VAL A 104 -7.04 -17.41 0.12
CA VAL A 104 -5.73 -17.93 -0.29
C VAL A 104 -5.89 -19.06 -1.29
N ALA A 105 -6.84 -19.98 -1.08
CA ALA A 105 -7.12 -21.08 -2.01
C ALA A 105 -7.58 -20.56 -3.38
N ALA A 106 -8.40 -19.51 -3.43
CA ALA A 106 -8.83 -18.89 -4.67
C ALA A 106 -7.67 -18.24 -5.43
N GLN A 107 -6.87 -17.41 -4.75
CA GLN A 107 -5.71 -16.72 -5.32
C GLN A 107 -4.83 -16.10 -4.20
N PRO A 108 -3.65 -16.68 -3.88
CA PRO A 108 -2.81 -16.20 -2.76
C PRO A 108 -2.39 -14.74 -2.87
N PHE A 109 -2.06 -14.27 -4.08
CA PHE A 109 -1.68 -12.87 -4.30
C PHE A 109 -2.88 -11.93 -4.12
N GLY A 110 -4.08 -12.38 -4.49
CA GLY A 110 -5.34 -11.68 -4.26
C GLY A 110 -5.64 -11.53 -2.77
N ALA A 111 -5.42 -12.59 -1.99
CA ALA A 111 -5.63 -12.58 -0.54
C ALA A 111 -4.69 -11.58 0.15
N LEU A 112 -3.40 -11.60 -0.23
CA LEU A 112 -2.45 -10.60 0.25
C LEU A 112 -2.89 -9.19 -0.14
N LEU A 113 -3.31 -8.97 -1.38
CA LEU A 113 -3.74 -7.65 -1.85
C LEU A 113 -5.01 -7.17 -1.12
N ALA A 114 -5.95 -8.06 -0.79
CA ALA A 114 -7.13 -7.74 0.01
C ALA A 114 -6.74 -7.26 1.42
N LEU A 115 -5.81 -7.96 2.08
CA LEU A 115 -5.27 -7.55 3.38
C LEU A 115 -4.52 -6.22 3.30
N MET A 116 -3.71 -6.03 2.26
CA MET A 116 -3.02 -4.76 2.01
C MET A 116 -4.00 -3.62 1.74
N THR A 117 -5.12 -3.89 1.08
CA THR A 117 -6.20 -2.91 0.86
C THR A 117 -6.89 -2.54 2.16
N ALA A 118 -7.16 -3.51 3.04
CA ALA A 118 -7.67 -3.24 4.39
C ALA A 118 -6.69 -2.42 5.23
N ALA A 119 -5.40 -2.75 5.18
CA ALA A 119 -4.35 -1.97 5.83
C ALA A 119 -4.24 -0.55 5.27
N ALA A 120 -4.38 -0.38 3.95
CA ALA A 120 -4.39 0.92 3.29
C ALA A 120 -5.59 1.78 3.70
N PHE A 121 -6.78 1.17 3.87
CA PHE A 121 -7.95 1.85 4.41
C PHE A 121 -7.67 2.43 5.81
N TRP A 122 -7.26 1.59 6.75
CA TRP A 122 -6.99 2.03 8.13
C TRP A 122 -5.83 3.01 8.22
N GLY A 123 -4.74 2.77 7.48
CA GLY A 123 -3.59 3.67 7.43
C GLY A 123 -3.94 5.02 6.82
N GLY A 124 -4.68 5.04 5.71
CA GLY A 124 -5.16 6.26 5.05
C GLY A 124 -6.11 7.06 5.95
N LEU A 125 -7.05 6.37 6.61
CA LEU A 125 -7.98 6.98 7.55
C LEU A 125 -7.23 7.58 8.75
N HIS A 126 -6.25 6.86 9.28
CA HIS A 126 -5.39 7.36 10.36
C HIS A 126 -4.63 8.62 9.92
N VAL A 127 -3.99 8.61 8.74
CA VAL A 127 -3.28 9.79 8.21
C VAL A 127 -4.23 10.97 8.00
N ALA A 128 -5.44 10.72 7.49
CA ALA A 128 -6.45 11.77 7.30
C ALA A 128 -6.89 12.38 8.64
N ALA A 129 -7.12 11.54 9.66
CA ALA A 129 -7.57 11.95 10.98
C ALA A 129 -6.47 12.67 11.78
N THR A 130 -5.26 12.11 11.86
CA THR A 130 -4.20 12.58 12.77
C THR A 130 -3.16 13.47 12.10
N GLY A 131 -3.04 13.43 10.78
CA GLY A 131 -1.93 14.09 10.08
C GLY A 131 -0.57 13.44 10.37
N SER A 132 -0.53 12.12 10.49
CA SER A 132 0.69 11.33 10.74
C SER A 132 1.61 11.24 9.50
N MET A 133 2.91 11.08 9.72
CA MET A 133 3.92 10.86 8.65
C MET A 133 3.87 9.45 8.04
N LEU A 134 2.94 8.60 8.46
CA LEU A 134 2.82 7.21 8.00
C LEU A 134 2.74 7.10 6.47
N GLY A 135 2.12 8.08 5.79
CA GLY A 135 2.10 8.13 4.32
C GLY A 135 3.49 8.27 3.68
N ARG A 136 4.42 9.00 4.31
CA ARG A 136 5.82 9.08 3.87
C ARG A 136 6.59 7.78 4.10
N LEU A 137 6.28 7.07 5.18
CA LEU A 137 6.87 5.76 5.46
C LEU A 137 6.36 4.69 4.48
N ALA A 138 5.07 4.71 4.15
CA ALA A 138 4.50 3.83 3.12
C ALA A 138 5.14 4.09 1.75
N GLY A 139 5.40 5.35 1.39
CA GLY A 139 6.15 5.69 0.17
C GLY A 139 7.58 5.15 0.16
N ARG A 140 8.23 5.05 1.33
CA ARG A 140 9.56 4.41 1.47
C ARG A 140 9.51 2.88 1.34
N LEU A 141 8.35 2.26 1.53
CA LEU A 141 8.17 0.83 1.31
C LEU A 141 8.18 0.49 -0.19
N PHE A 142 7.86 1.45 -1.05
CA PHE A 142 7.85 1.33 -2.51
C PHE A 142 9.27 1.35 -3.11
N THR A 143 10.11 0.41 -2.68
CA THR A 143 11.48 0.24 -3.18
C THR A 143 11.52 -0.71 -4.37
N ALA A 144 12.54 -0.61 -5.21
CA ALA A 144 12.78 -1.59 -6.28
C ALA A 144 12.81 -3.04 -5.75
N ARG A 145 13.39 -3.25 -4.55
CA ARG A 145 13.39 -4.56 -3.89
C ARG A 145 11.98 -5.04 -3.57
N ALA A 146 11.13 -4.18 -3.00
CA ALA A 146 9.73 -4.51 -2.72
C ALA A 146 8.97 -4.84 -4.02
N MET A 147 9.22 -4.10 -5.10
CA MET A 147 8.62 -4.39 -6.41
C MET A 147 9.06 -5.75 -6.97
N TRP A 148 10.35 -6.09 -6.87
CA TRP A 148 10.85 -7.42 -7.28
C TRP A 148 10.26 -8.54 -6.44
N LEU A 149 10.14 -8.36 -5.12
CA LEU A 149 9.49 -9.33 -4.24
C LEU A 149 8.01 -9.50 -4.57
N ALA A 150 7.29 -8.39 -4.79
CA ALA A 150 5.89 -8.43 -5.20
C ALA A 150 5.71 -9.14 -6.55
N GLY A 151 6.58 -8.86 -7.52
CA GLY A 151 6.60 -9.54 -8.82
C GLY A 151 6.88 -11.04 -8.69
N GLY A 152 7.88 -11.42 -7.90
CA GLY A 152 8.18 -12.83 -7.62
C GLY A 152 7.02 -13.56 -6.93
N LEU A 153 6.37 -12.91 -5.96
CA LEU A 153 5.20 -13.47 -5.27
C LEU A 153 4.00 -13.59 -6.22
N ALA A 154 3.76 -12.60 -7.08
CA ALA A 154 2.70 -12.66 -8.07
C ALA A 154 2.92 -13.81 -9.07
N LEU A 155 4.17 -14.02 -9.53
CA LEU A 155 4.52 -15.14 -10.40
C LEU A 155 4.34 -16.49 -9.68
N ALA A 156 4.78 -16.59 -8.43
CA ALA A 156 4.59 -17.81 -7.63
C ALA A 156 3.11 -18.12 -7.39
N ALA A 157 2.30 -17.10 -7.11
CA ALA A 157 0.86 -17.25 -6.91
C ALA A 157 0.13 -17.61 -8.22
N TRP A 158 0.61 -17.10 -9.37
CA TRP A 158 0.09 -17.51 -10.67
C TRP A 158 0.46 -18.96 -10.98
N ALA A 159 1.71 -19.39 -10.71
CA ALA A 159 2.12 -20.78 -10.84
C ALA A 159 1.26 -21.72 -9.96
N TYR A 160 0.98 -21.30 -8.72
CA TYR A 160 0.02 -21.98 -7.85
C TYR A 160 -1.36 -22.10 -8.52
N LYS A 161 -1.90 -21.00 -9.04
CA LYS A 161 -3.23 -21.00 -9.67
C LYS A 161 -3.30 -21.87 -10.92
N ILE A 162 -2.22 -21.93 -11.72
CA ILE A 162 -2.11 -22.85 -12.84
C ILE A 162 -2.19 -24.30 -12.35
N ALA A 163 -1.47 -24.64 -11.28
CA ALA A 163 -1.44 -26.00 -10.73
C ALA A 163 -2.77 -26.44 -10.09
N THR A 164 -3.55 -25.49 -9.57
CA THR A 164 -4.83 -25.76 -8.88
C THR A 164 -6.06 -25.36 -9.69
N TRP A 165 -5.91 -25.14 -11.00
CA TRP A 165 -7.01 -24.68 -11.85
C TRP A 165 -8.13 -25.73 -11.95
N PRO A 166 -9.37 -25.42 -11.52
CA PRO A 166 -10.47 -26.37 -11.57
C PRO A 166 -11.12 -26.51 -12.96
N GLY A 167 -10.78 -25.63 -13.90
CA GLY A 167 -11.48 -25.53 -15.19
C GLY A 167 -12.55 -24.43 -15.19
N VAL A 168 -13.04 -24.05 -16.37
CA VAL A 168 -14.16 -23.09 -16.50
C VAL A 168 -15.51 -23.70 -16.06
N GLY A 169 -15.60 -25.03 -15.93
CA GLY A 169 -16.83 -25.75 -15.55
C GLY A 169 -16.72 -26.58 -14.27
N GLY A 170 -15.64 -26.40 -13.49
CA GLY A 170 -15.34 -27.13 -12.26
C GLY A 170 -15.65 -26.35 -10.99
#